data_AF-A0A9W6PIH1-F1
#
_entry.id   AF-A0A9W6PIH1-F1
#
_cell.length_a   1.000
_cell.length_b   1.000
_cell.length_c   1.000
_cell.angle_alpha   90.00
_cell.angle_beta   90.00
_cell.angle_gamma   90.00
#
_symmetry.space_group_name_H-M   'P 1'
#
loop_
_entity.id
_entity.type
_entity.pdbx_description
1 polymer ?
#
loop_
_entity_poly.entity_id
_entity_poly.type
_entity_poly.pdbx_seq_one_letter_code
_entity_poly.pdbx_strand_id
1 'polypeptide(L)'
;MSEAWVCPWCYAWTELGAHPGLVSRSWYEPVHMRWERADATELPAGVSHAYSHFGATLCGMQQEGMVPSPYPWVPDWDDACRECKETAIVIDDRWPVDVGGEKQERLRPTPPPGADWPLF
;
A
#
# COMPACT_ATOMS: atom_id res chain seq x y z
N MET A 1 13.54 -9.78 -13.40
CA MET A 1 12.25 -10.18 -12.81
C MET A 1 12.12 -9.44 -11.49
N SER A 2 11.08 -8.64 -11.31
CA SER A 2 10.75 -8.05 -10.01
C SER A 2 9.81 -9.00 -9.27
N GLU A 3 10.06 -9.21 -7.99
CA GLU A 3 9.23 -10.01 -7.08
C GLU A 3 8.55 -9.07 -6.09
N ALA A 4 7.22 -9.12 -5.97
CA ALA A 4 6.48 -8.29 -5.03
C ALA A 4 6.23 -9.05 -3.72
N TRP A 5 6.66 -8.47 -2.61
CA TRP A 5 6.47 -9.00 -1.26
C TRP A 5 5.42 -8.16 -0.57
N VAL A 6 4.39 -8.80 -0.01
CA VAL A 6 3.37 -8.14 0.83
C VAL A 6 3.45 -8.73 2.22
N CYS A 7 3.46 -7.87 3.23
CA CYS A 7 3.25 -8.28 4.60
C CYS A 7 1.75 -8.57 4.79
N PRO A 8 1.32 -9.83 4.99
CA PRO A 8 -0.10 -10.14 5.17
C PRO A 8 -0.69 -9.53 6.44
N TRP A 9 0.15 -9.03 7.35
CA TRP A 9 -0.26 -8.48 8.64
C TRP A 9 -0.44 -6.97 8.64
N CYS A 10 0.39 -6.21 7.89
CA CYS A 10 0.26 -4.75 7.78
C CYS A 10 -0.04 -4.25 6.37
N TYR A 11 -0.20 -5.16 5.40
CA TYR A 11 -0.47 -4.89 3.99
C TYR A 11 0.56 -3.99 3.28
N ALA A 12 1.67 -3.67 3.96
CA ALA A 12 2.81 -3.01 3.36
C ALA A 12 3.44 -3.94 2.31
N TRP A 13 3.90 -3.37 1.21
CA TRP A 13 4.50 -4.12 0.12
C TRP A 13 5.82 -3.49 -0.31
N THR A 14 6.64 -4.31 -0.96
CA THR A 14 7.87 -3.88 -1.61
C THR A 14 8.11 -4.71 -2.86
N GLU A 15 8.78 -4.14 -3.85
CA GLU A 15 9.32 -4.87 -4.98
C GLU A 15 10.79 -5.18 -4.75
N LEU A 16 11.18 -6.43 -4.94
CA LEU A 16 12.55 -6.91 -4.99
C LEU A 16 12.95 -7.04 -6.47
N GLY A 17 13.94 -6.27 -6.93
CA GLY A 17 14.54 -6.50 -8.26
C GLY A 17 14.45 -5.35 -9.27
N ALA A 18 13.92 -4.18 -8.91
CA ALA A 18 14.16 -2.97 -9.72
C ALA A 18 15.64 -2.51 -9.58
N HIS A 19 16.22 -2.68 -8.39
CA HIS A 19 17.65 -2.52 -8.12
C HIS A 19 18.07 -3.44 -6.94
N PRO A 20 19.25 -4.07 -6.96
CA PRO A 20 19.74 -4.87 -5.84
C PRO A 20 19.98 -3.96 -4.62
N GLY A 21 19.11 -4.05 -3.61
CA GLY A 21 19.24 -3.32 -2.34
C GLY A 21 18.20 -2.21 -2.10
N LEU A 22 17.37 -1.85 -3.08
CA LEU A 22 16.30 -0.87 -2.89
C LEU A 22 14.99 -1.57 -2.52
N VAL A 23 14.68 -1.58 -1.23
CA VAL A 23 13.30 -1.82 -0.75
C VAL A 23 12.49 -0.58 -1.08
N SER A 24 11.74 -0.60 -2.18
CA SER A 24 10.74 0.43 -2.47
C SER A 24 9.60 0.26 -1.49
N ARG A 25 9.60 1.02 -0.39
CA ARG A 25 8.43 1.11 0.49
C ARG A 25 7.59 2.26 -0.01
N SER A 26 6.30 2.02 -0.23
CA SER A 26 5.31 3.04 -0.55
C SER A 26 5.51 4.26 0.36
N TRP A 27 5.41 5.45 -0.23
CA TRP A 27 5.40 6.69 0.52
C TRP A 27 4.27 6.65 1.55
N TYR A 28 4.52 7.17 2.76
CA TYR A 28 3.48 7.24 3.77
C TYR A 28 2.58 8.42 3.47
N GLU A 29 1.69 8.23 2.51
CA GLU A 29 0.64 9.21 2.22
C GLU A 29 -0.37 9.25 3.36
N PRO A 30 -1.05 10.40 3.56
CA PRO A 30 -2.18 10.49 4.49
C PRO A 30 -3.17 9.34 4.27
N VAL A 31 -3.84 8.90 5.34
CA VAL A 31 -4.76 7.75 5.32
C VAL A 31 -5.83 7.84 4.21
N HIS A 32 -6.24 9.05 3.83
CA HIS A 32 -7.24 9.33 2.79
C HIS A 32 -6.69 9.32 1.35
N MET A 33 -5.38 9.18 1.16
CA MET A 33 -4.73 9.06 -0.16
C MET A 33 -4.04 7.70 -0.36
N ARG A 34 -3.88 6.93 0.71
CA ARG A 34 -3.03 5.74 0.72
C ARG A 34 -3.57 4.55 -0.07
N TRP A 35 -4.87 4.47 -0.28
CA TRP A 35 -5.51 3.36 -0.99
C TRP A 35 -6.41 3.90 -2.09
N GLU A 36 -6.43 3.20 -3.22
CA GLU A 36 -7.43 3.38 -4.25
C GLU A 36 -8.75 2.71 -3.85
N ARG A 37 -9.86 3.17 -4.41
CA ARG A 37 -11.13 2.41 -4.33
C ARG A 37 -11.02 1.16 -5.19
N ALA A 38 -11.47 0.02 -4.66
CA ALA A 38 -11.56 -1.23 -5.41
C ALA A 38 -12.72 -1.17 -6.41
N ASP A 39 -12.50 -1.72 -7.60
CA ASP A 39 -13.50 -1.85 -8.65
C ASP A 39 -13.53 -3.30 -9.15
N ALA A 40 -14.73 -3.88 -9.22
CA ALA A 40 -15.02 -5.20 -9.78
C ALA A 40 -16.54 -5.35 -9.99
N THR A 41 -16.92 -6.20 -10.94
CA THR A 41 -18.34 -6.43 -11.31
C THR A 41 -19.20 -6.95 -10.15
N GLU A 42 -18.62 -7.73 -9.24
CA GLU A 42 -19.33 -8.41 -8.16
C GLU A 42 -19.11 -7.76 -6.77
N LEU A 43 -18.60 -6.53 -6.71
CA LEU A 43 -18.52 -5.80 -5.45
C LEU A 43 -19.93 -5.37 -4.98
N PRO A 44 -20.21 -5.41 -3.65
CA PRO A 44 -21.47 -4.93 -3.11
C PRO A 44 -21.75 -3.47 -3.52
N ALA A 45 -22.88 -3.25 -4.20
CA ALA A 45 -23.28 -1.91 -4.60
C ALA A 45 -23.54 -1.01 -3.38
N GLY A 46 -23.12 0.25 -3.47
CA GLY A 46 -23.32 1.24 -2.41
C GLY A 46 -22.37 1.11 -1.22
N VAL A 47 -21.33 0.27 -1.33
CA VAL A 47 -20.24 0.18 -0.35
C VAL A 47 -18.90 0.34 -1.07
N SER A 48 -18.15 1.36 -0.68
CA SER A 48 -16.80 1.62 -1.19
C SER A 48 -15.76 0.82 -0.41
N HIS A 49 -15.07 -0.11 -1.09
CA HIS A 49 -13.97 -0.88 -0.52
C HIS A 49 -12.61 -0.28 -0.89
N ALA A 50 -11.65 -0.35 0.03
CA ALA A 50 -10.25 -0.02 -0.25
C ALA A 50 -9.60 -1.18 -1.00
N TYR A 51 -8.97 -0.89 -2.14
CA TYR A 51 -8.13 -1.85 -2.84
C TYR A 51 -6.84 -2.09 -2.05
N SER A 52 -6.42 -3.34 -2.06
CA SER A 52 -5.17 -3.85 -1.51
C SER A 52 -4.41 -4.58 -2.61
N HIS A 53 -3.12 -4.84 -2.37
CA HIS A 53 -2.27 -5.58 -3.28
C HIS A 53 -2.86 -6.94 -3.68
N PHE A 54 -2.55 -7.36 -4.91
CA PHE A 54 -2.90 -8.66 -5.48
C PHE A 54 -4.40 -8.94 -5.66
N GLY A 55 -5.18 -7.96 -6.10
CA GLY A 55 -6.59 -8.18 -6.44
C GLY A 55 -7.48 -8.43 -5.23
N ALA A 56 -7.08 -7.91 -4.07
CA ALA A 56 -7.82 -8.05 -2.82
C ALA A 56 -8.30 -6.68 -2.32
N THR A 57 -9.32 -6.67 -1.47
CA THR A 57 -9.66 -5.49 -0.65
C THR A 57 -8.96 -5.56 0.71
N LEU A 58 -8.90 -4.44 1.44
CA LEU A 58 -8.38 -4.45 2.83
C LEU A 58 -9.20 -5.34 3.78
N CYS A 59 -10.50 -5.52 3.53
CA CYS A 59 -11.33 -6.45 4.30
C CYS A 59 -11.19 -7.92 3.83
N GLY A 60 -10.27 -8.21 2.91
CA GLY A 60 -9.92 -9.57 2.50
C GLY A 60 -10.82 -10.17 1.42
N MET A 61 -11.68 -9.38 0.77
CA MET A 61 -12.43 -9.87 -0.39
C MET A 61 -11.48 -10.01 -1.58
N GLN A 62 -11.63 -11.11 -2.32
CA GLN A 62 -10.94 -11.36 -3.58
C GLN A 62 -11.98 -11.78 -4.60
N GLN A 63 -11.93 -11.20 -5.80
CA GLN A 63 -12.82 -11.56 -6.90
C GLN A 63 -12.06 -11.46 -8.24
N GLU A 64 -12.55 -12.18 -9.24
CA GLU A 64 -12.01 -12.07 -10.59
C GLU A 64 -12.22 -10.66 -11.15
N GLY A 65 -11.17 -10.09 -11.75
CA GLY A 65 -11.23 -8.74 -12.31
C GLY A 65 -11.12 -7.61 -11.28
N MET A 66 -10.76 -7.88 -10.02
CA MET A 66 -10.54 -6.84 -9.02
C MET A 66 -9.34 -5.97 -9.37
N VAL A 67 -9.59 -4.67 -9.53
CA VAL A 67 -8.57 -3.68 -9.90
C VAL A 67 -8.66 -2.44 -9.01
N PRO A 68 -7.55 -1.70 -8.84
CA PRO A 68 -7.61 -0.37 -8.26
C PRO A 68 -8.28 0.58 -9.26
N SER A 69 -9.25 1.36 -8.78
CA SER A 69 -9.81 2.47 -9.54
C SER A 69 -8.84 3.66 -9.57
N PRO A 70 -8.96 4.61 -10.50
CA PRO A 70 -8.12 5.81 -10.51
C PRO A 70 -8.47 6.81 -9.39
N TYR A 71 -9.48 6.51 -8.56
CA TYR A 71 -9.94 7.38 -7.49
C TYR A 71 -9.47 6.86 -6.12
N PRO A 72 -9.03 7.76 -5.22
CA PRO A 72 -8.67 7.37 -3.87
C PRO A 72 -9.89 6.82 -3.13
N TRP A 73 -9.66 5.93 -2.18
CA TRP A 73 -10.63 5.54 -1.18
C TRP A 73 -10.39 6.34 0.10
N VAL A 74 -11.46 6.88 0.67
CA VAL A 74 -11.37 7.70 1.89
C VAL A 74 -12.11 7.01 3.04
N PRO A 75 -11.46 6.76 4.19
CA PRO A 75 -12.10 6.09 5.34
C PRO A 75 -13.32 6.81 5.91
N ASP A 76 -13.44 8.12 5.66
CA ASP A 76 -14.50 8.98 6.20
C ASP A 76 -15.68 9.19 5.24
N TRP A 77 -15.71 8.52 4.09
CA TRP A 77 -16.91 8.51 3.26
C TRP A 77 -18.06 7.75 3.93
N ASP A 78 -19.28 8.23 3.72
CA ASP A 78 -20.50 7.63 4.28
C ASP A 78 -20.70 6.18 3.79
N ASP A 79 -20.23 5.87 2.58
CA ASP A 79 -20.32 4.55 1.97
C ASP A 79 -19.05 3.70 2.18
N ALA A 80 -18.07 4.17 2.95
CA ALA A 80 -16.84 3.40 3.19
C ALA A 80 -17.14 2.09 3.94
N CYS A 81 -16.62 0.98 3.41
CA CYS A 81 -16.69 -0.32 4.09
C CYS A 81 -16.09 -0.21 5.50
N ARG A 82 -16.88 -0.54 6.53
CA ARG A 82 -16.47 -0.47 7.93
C ARG A 82 -15.22 -1.31 8.22
N GLU A 83 -15.13 -2.52 7.68
CA GLU A 83 -13.99 -3.42 7.88
C GLU A 83 -12.72 -2.87 7.20
N CYS A 84 -12.84 -2.28 6.00
CA CYS A 84 -11.73 -1.58 5.37
C CYS A 84 -11.25 -0.39 6.22
N LYS A 85 -12.18 0.37 6.82
CA LYS A 85 -11.87 1.47 7.75
C LYS A 85 -11.11 0.99 8.98
N GLU A 86 -11.59 -0.05 9.65
CA GLU A 86 -10.95 -0.62 10.84
C GLU A 86 -9.55 -1.14 10.50
N THR A 87 -9.40 -1.88 9.40
CA THR A 87 -8.10 -2.37 8.93
C THR A 87 -7.15 -1.22 8.58
N ALA A 88 -7.64 -0.18 7.89
CA ALA A 88 -6.84 1.00 7.54
C ALA A 88 -6.30 1.71 8.79
N ILE A 89 -7.13 1.91 9.84
CA ILE A 89 -6.71 2.51 11.11
C ILE A 89 -5.64 1.65 11.80
N VAL A 90 -5.83 0.33 11.84
CA VAL A 90 -4.87 -0.59 12.46
C VAL A 90 -3.54 -0.58 11.70
N ILE A 91 -3.55 -0.45 10.37
CA ILE A 91 -2.33 -0.31 9.57
C ILE A 91 -1.67 1.05 9.85
N ASP A 92 -2.45 2.12 9.95
CA ASP A 92 -1.98 3.48 10.17
C ASP A 92 -1.25 3.62 11.52
N ASP A 93 -1.86 3.11 12.60
CA ASP A 93 -1.33 3.16 13.98
C ASP A 93 0.00 2.39 14.17
N ARG A 94 0.26 1.40 13.31
CA ARG A 94 1.47 0.57 13.39
C ARG A 94 2.69 1.20 12.72
N TRP A 95 2.49 2.26 11.94
CA TRP A 95 3.61 2.93 11.27
C TRP A 95 4.33 3.85 12.25
N PRO A 96 5.68 3.80 12.31
CA PRO A 96 6.44 4.71 13.15
C PRO A 96 6.08 6.18 12.88
N VAL A 97 5.75 6.91 13.95
CA VAL A 97 5.29 8.31 13.89
C VAL A 97 6.29 9.23 13.17
N ASP A 98 7.57 8.88 13.20
CA ASP A 98 8.69 9.59 12.57
C ASP A 98 8.81 9.39 11.06
N VAL A 99 8.05 8.45 10.46
CA VAL A 99 7.98 8.29 9.00
C VAL A 99 6.71 8.89 8.39
N GLY A 100 5.84 9.46 9.21
CA GLY A 100 4.66 10.18 8.78
C GLY A 100 4.97 11.62 8.41
N GLY A 101 4.74 12.01 7.16
CA GLY A 101 4.95 13.39 6.70
C GLY A 101 5.36 13.48 5.23
N GLU A 102 5.33 14.71 4.72
CA GLU A 102 5.70 15.07 3.35
C GLU A 102 7.00 14.41 2.91
N LYS A 103 7.05 14.09 1.62
CA LYS A 103 8.09 13.40 0.86
C LYS A 103 9.53 13.67 1.35
N GLN A 104 9.96 13.05 2.45
CA GLN A 104 11.36 13.10 2.87
C GLN A 104 12.17 12.23 1.92
N GLU A 105 13.07 12.83 1.15
CA GLU A 105 14.13 12.10 0.44
C GLU A 105 14.77 11.14 1.43
N ARG A 106 14.44 9.85 1.34
CA ARG A 106 15.15 8.84 2.11
C ARG A 106 16.60 8.93 1.68
N LEU A 107 17.46 9.40 2.60
CA LEU A 107 18.90 9.28 2.46
C LEU A 107 19.18 7.82 2.10
N ARG A 108 19.66 7.59 0.88
CA ARG A 108 20.04 6.26 0.44
C ARG A 108 21.09 5.76 1.43
N PRO A 109 20.91 4.59 2.06
CA PRO A 109 21.93 4.06 2.94
C PRO A 109 23.23 3.94 2.15
N THR A 110 24.33 4.38 2.77
CA THR A 110 25.66 4.19 2.18
C THR A 110 25.89 2.69 2.00
N PRO A 111 26.32 2.23 0.81
CA PRO A 111 26.61 0.82 0.61
C PRO A 111 27.66 0.35 1.63
N PRO A 112 27.55 -0.87 2.18
CA PRO A 112 28.60 -1.42 3.02
C PRO A 112 29.90 -1.59 2.21
N PRO A 113 31.09 -1.55 2.87
CA PRO A 113 32.37 -1.70 2.17
C PRO A 113 32.41 -2.99 1.34
N GLY A 114 32.67 -2.87 0.04
CA GLY A 114 32.72 -4.02 -0.89
C GLY A 114 31.39 -4.35 -1.58
N ALA A 115 30.33 -3.58 -1.35
CA ALA A 115 29.09 -3.71 -2.12
C ALA A 115 29.29 -3.19 -3.55
N ASP A 116 29.13 -4.08 -4.54
CA ASP A 116 29.11 -3.75 -5.96
C ASP A 116 27.71 -3.25 -6.36
N TRP A 117 27.29 -2.15 -5.74
CA TRP A 117 26.07 -1.46 -6.14
C TRP A 117 26.37 -0.62 -7.37
N PRO A 118 25.48 -0.60 -8.39
CA PRO A 118 25.68 0.26 -9.54
C PRO A 118 25.82 1.72 -9.07
N LEU A 119 26.95 2.33 -9.42
CA LEU A 119 27.19 3.75 -9.20
C LEU A 119 26.27 4.55 -10.13
N PHE A 120 25.54 5.51 -9.56
CA PHE A 120 24.77 6.50 -10.30
C PHE A 120 25.65 7.71 -10.57
#